data_AF-A0A8K0DIV0-F1
#
_entry.id   AF-A0A8K0DIV0-F1
#
_cell.length_a   1.000
_cell.length_b   1.000
_cell.length_c   1.000
_cell.angle_alpha   90.00
_cell.angle_beta   90.00
_cell.angle_gamma   90.00
#
_symmetry.space_group_name_H-M   'P 1'
#
loop_
_entity.id
_entity.type
_entity.pdbx_description
1 polymer ?
#
loop_
_entity_poly.entity_id
_entity_poly.type
_entity_poly.pdbx_seq_one_letter_code
_entity_poly.pdbx_strand_id
1 'polypeptide(L)'
;MSNSHDNTPEEIATTHIEQVEKYIHLGQQVNLWKENQSAEVGRGIRMGWTVFGYLLYVLKNKKIPMHLTTKVYNISHLWSPDLDLTQANLHIIRKVQLAMDRQMIRIALGDEKRNSWTRKKTKVIDVAQYAARLKWK
;
A
#
# COMPACT_ATOMS: atom_id res chain seq x y z
N MET A 1 15.18 27.26 -16.97
CA MET A 1 16.58 26.91 -16.61
C MET A 1 16.64 25.39 -16.56
N SER A 2 17.45 24.82 -17.46
CA SER A 2 17.56 23.38 -17.71
C SER A 2 18.48 22.75 -16.67
N ASN A 3 17.99 21.79 -15.89
CA ASN A 3 18.87 20.97 -15.03
C ASN A 3 19.31 19.75 -15.85
N SER A 4 20.45 19.89 -16.50
CA SER A 4 21.24 18.76 -17.00
C SER A 4 21.98 18.13 -15.83
N HIS A 5 21.51 16.98 -15.36
CA HIS A 5 22.29 16.13 -14.46
C HIS A 5 23.33 15.37 -15.29
N ASP A 6 24.60 15.66 -15.02
CA ASP A 6 25.75 14.99 -15.65
C ASP A 6 25.73 13.50 -15.29
N ASN A 7 25.60 12.66 -16.30
CA ASN A 7 25.70 11.21 -16.20
C ASN A 7 27.19 10.82 -16.22
N THR A 8 27.84 10.77 -15.07
CA THR A 8 29.20 10.20 -14.96
C THR A 8 29.13 8.67 -14.91
N PRO A 9 29.77 7.94 -15.84
CA PRO A 9 29.80 6.48 -15.81
C PRO A 9 30.78 5.98 -14.74
N GLU A 10 30.33 5.09 -13.87
CA GLU A 10 31.18 4.36 -12.92
C GLU A 10 31.61 3.02 -13.54
N GLU A 11 32.92 2.75 -13.58
CA GLU A 11 33.49 1.52 -14.13
C GLU A 11 33.50 0.39 -13.08
N ILE A 12 32.70 -0.64 -13.31
CA ILE A 12 32.83 -1.94 -12.64
C ILE A 12 33.09 -2.98 -13.73
N ALA A 13 34.32 -3.49 -13.79
CA ALA A 13 34.78 -4.60 -14.63
C ALA A 13 34.36 -4.52 -16.12
N THR A 14 35.07 -3.73 -16.93
CA THR A 14 35.10 -3.81 -18.42
C THR A 14 33.78 -3.63 -19.18
N THR A 15 32.70 -3.21 -18.51
CA THR A 15 31.41 -2.90 -19.15
C THR A 15 30.96 -1.49 -18.78
N HIS A 16 30.70 -0.65 -19.79
CA HIS A 16 30.06 0.65 -19.59
C HIS A 16 28.63 0.45 -19.08
N ILE A 17 28.35 0.94 -17.89
CA ILE A 17 27.01 0.95 -17.30
C ILE A 17 26.48 2.37 -17.39
N GLU A 18 25.37 2.54 -18.11
CA GLU A 18 24.63 3.80 -18.16
C GLU A 18 23.77 3.92 -16.90
N GLN A 19 23.90 5.03 -16.17
CA GLN A 19 23.03 5.33 -15.03
C GLN A 19 21.69 5.87 -15.55
N VAL A 20 20.63 5.08 -15.40
CA VAL A 20 19.28 5.45 -15.86
C VAL A 20 18.39 5.79 -14.67
N GLU A 21 17.93 7.04 -14.55
CA GLU A 21 17.10 7.48 -13.42
C GLU A 21 15.79 6.68 -13.25
N LYS A 22 15.18 6.28 -14.37
CA LYS A 22 13.88 5.59 -14.44
C LYS A 22 13.90 4.52 -15.52
N TYR A 23 13.55 3.27 -15.18
CA TYR A 23 13.46 2.18 -16.14
C TYR A 23 12.20 1.34 -15.94
N ILE A 24 11.74 0.68 -17.01
CA ILE A 24 10.58 -0.23 -16.93
C ILE A 24 11.11 -1.66 -16.81
N HIS A 25 10.88 -2.27 -15.65
CA HIS A 25 11.18 -3.67 -15.39
C HIS A 25 9.89 -4.46 -15.29
N LEU A 26 9.69 -5.45 -16.17
CA LEU A 26 8.49 -6.30 -16.17
C LEU A 26 7.16 -5.51 -16.17
N GLY A 27 7.13 -4.37 -16.88
CA GLY A 27 5.98 -3.47 -16.94
C GLY A 27 5.82 -2.55 -15.72
N GLN A 28 6.75 -2.58 -14.77
CA GLN A 28 6.77 -1.71 -13.59
C GLN A 28 7.86 -0.65 -13.75
N GLN A 29 7.50 0.61 -13.55
CA GLN A 29 8.48 1.70 -13.55
C GLN A 29 9.23 1.69 -12.22
N VAL A 30 10.55 1.50 -12.29
CA VAL A 30 11.47 1.53 -11.17
C VAL A 30 12.30 2.81 -11.28
N ASN A 31 12.34 3.58 -10.20
CA ASN A 31 13.24 4.74 -10.09
C ASN A 31 14.46 4.33 -9.25
N LEU A 32 15.67 4.79 -9.57
CA LEU A 32 16.88 4.38 -8.82
C LEU A 32 17.07 5.15 -7.50
N TRP A 33 16.29 6.20 -7.25
CA TRP A 33 16.44 7.11 -6.10
C TRP A 33 15.32 6.98 -5.06
N LYS A 34 15.38 7.77 -3.97
CA LYS A 34 14.39 7.82 -2.87
C LYS A 34 12.93 7.94 -3.35
N GLU A 35 12.69 8.53 -4.52
CA GLU A 35 11.36 8.64 -5.12
C GLU A 35 10.71 7.28 -5.40
N ASN A 36 11.48 6.22 -5.59
CA ASN A 36 10.97 4.86 -5.82
C ASN A 36 10.13 4.36 -4.64
N GLN A 37 10.59 4.62 -3.42
CA GLN A 37 9.93 4.17 -2.20
C GLN A 37 8.51 4.77 -2.09
N SER A 38 8.40 6.07 -2.36
CA SER A 38 7.10 6.76 -2.34
C SER A 38 6.21 6.35 -3.51
N ALA A 39 6.79 6.11 -4.69
CA ALA A 39 6.07 5.63 -5.87
C ALA A 39 5.47 4.23 -5.64
N GLU A 40 6.23 3.32 -5.05
CA GLU A 40 5.80 1.95 -4.71
C GLU A 40 4.67 1.95 -3.66
N VAL A 41 4.78 2.79 -2.63
CA VAL A 41 3.69 2.95 -1.64
C VAL A 41 2.42 3.48 -2.29
N GLY A 42 2.54 4.50 -3.15
CA GLY A 42 1.41 5.02 -3.91
C GLY A 42 0.78 3.96 -4.81
N ARG A 43 1.59 3.13 -5.47
CA ARG A 43 1.14 2.01 -6.31
C ARG A 43 0.39 0.97 -5.48
N GLY A 44 0.95 0.54 -4.35
CA GLY A 44 0.33 -0.40 -3.42
C GLY A 44 -1.03 0.09 -2.92
N ILE A 45 -1.14 1.38 -2.57
CA ILE A 45 -2.40 2.01 -2.17
C ILE A 45 -3.43 1.95 -3.30
N ARG A 46 -3.04 2.31 -4.54
CA ARG A 46 -3.94 2.24 -5.70
C ARG A 46 -4.42 0.82 -5.95
N MET A 47 -3.52 -0.17 -5.97
CA MET A 47 -3.88 -1.57 -6.15
C MET A 47 -4.82 -2.07 -5.04
N GLY A 48 -4.54 -1.71 -3.79
CA GLY A 48 -5.41 -2.01 -2.66
C GLY A 48 -6.82 -1.45 -2.86
N TRP A 49 -6.96 -0.19 -3.26
CA TRP A 49 -8.26 0.41 -3.58
C TRP A 49 -8.97 -0.26 -4.75
N THR A 50 -8.24 -0.64 -5.79
CA THR A 50 -8.80 -1.34 -6.95
C THR A 50 -9.36 -2.70 -6.55
N VAL A 51 -8.57 -3.52 -5.83
CA VAL A 51 -9.02 -4.83 -5.31
C VAL A 51 -10.19 -4.67 -4.35
N PHE A 52 -10.13 -3.70 -3.45
CA PHE A 52 -11.25 -3.39 -2.55
C PHE A 52 -12.52 -3.02 -3.33
N GLY A 53 -12.38 -2.19 -4.37
CA GLY A 53 -13.44 -1.80 -5.30
C GLY A 53 -14.14 -2.99 -5.94
N TYR A 54 -13.37 -3.94 -6.49
CA TYR A 54 -13.90 -5.17 -7.07
C TYR A 54 -14.65 -6.04 -6.05
N LEU A 55 -14.21 -6.03 -4.78
CA LEU A 55 -14.81 -6.83 -3.72
C LEU A 55 -15.93 -6.11 -2.96
N LEU A 56 -16.28 -4.86 -3.32
CA LEU A 56 -17.29 -4.07 -2.61
C LEU A 56 -18.65 -4.77 -2.47
N TYR A 57 -19.06 -5.54 -3.49
CA TYR A 57 -20.33 -6.26 -3.49
C TYR A 57 -20.40 -7.32 -2.37
N VAL A 58 -19.27 -7.95 -2.04
CA VAL A 58 -19.12 -8.87 -0.91
C VAL A 58 -18.94 -8.07 0.37
N LEU A 59 -17.99 -7.13 0.35
CA LEU A 59 -17.51 -6.44 1.54
C LEU A 59 -18.57 -5.55 2.20
N LYS A 60 -19.53 -5.03 1.43
CA LYS A 60 -20.64 -4.23 1.93
C LYS A 60 -21.94 -5.04 2.11
N ASN A 61 -21.97 -6.33 1.81
CA ASN A 61 -23.20 -7.10 1.86
C ASN A 61 -23.70 -7.28 3.30
N LYS A 62 -24.90 -6.78 3.60
CA LYS A 62 -25.51 -6.91 4.94
C LYS A 62 -25.83 -8.36 5.34
N LYS A 63 -26.02 -9.25 4.36
CA LYS A 63 -26.31 -10.67 4.60
C LYS A 63 -25.06 -11.44 5.03
N ILE A 64 -23.86 -10.91 4.73
CA ILE A 64 -22.61 -11.58 5.08
C ILE A 64 -22.19 -11.10 6.48
N PRO A 65 -21.98 -12.03 7.44
CA PRO A 65 -21.53 -11.65 8.76
C PRO A 65 -20.11 -11.10 8.72
N MET A 66 -19.85 -10.07 9.53
CA MET A 66 -18.58 -9.33 9.54
C MET A 66 -17.34 -10.22 9.61
N HIS A 67 -17.37 -11.31 10.38
CA HIS A 67 -16.21 -12.20 10.52
C HIS A 67 -15.77 -12.85 9.18
N LEU A 68 -16.70 -13.14 8.26
CA LEU A 68 -16.37 -13.63 6.92
C LEU A 68 -15.83 -12.50 6.06
N THR A 69 -16.47 -11.33 6.13
CA THR A 69 -16.04 -10.12 5.44
C THR A 69 -14.60 -9.75 5.79
N THR A 70 -14.26 -9.81 7.08
CA THR A 70 -12.90 -9.59 7.60
C THR A 70 -11.90 -10.61 7.08
N LYS A 71 -12.28 -11.89 6.98
CA LYS A 71 -11.41 -12.93 6.40
C LYS A 71 -11.10 -12.64 4.94
N VAL A 72 -12.12 -12.33 4.14
CA VAL A 72 -11.95 -11.98 2.71
C VAL A 72 -11.05 -10.77 2.56
N TYR A 73 -11.30 -9.71 3.34
CA TYR A 73 -10.47 -8.50 3.34
C TYR A 73 -9.01 -8.81 3.67
N ASN A 74 -8.76 -9.59 4.74
CA ASN A 74 -7.41 -9.91 5.16
C ASN A 74 -6.65 -10.69 4.07
N ILE A 75 -7.29 -11.67 3.43
CA ILE A 75 -6.66 -12.43 2.33
C ILE A 75 -6.35 -11.50 1.16
N SER A 76 -7.25 -10.59 0.80
CA SER A 76 -7.10 -9.74 -0.38
C SER A 76 -6.18 -8.54 -0.21
N HIS A 77 -5.73 -8.21 1.00
CA HIS A 77 -4.85 -7.04 1.26
C HIS A 77 -3.50 -7.41 1.87
N LEU A 78 -3.27 -8.68 2.20
CA LEU A 78 -2.00 -9.16 2.76
C LEU A 78 -0.86 -9.34 1.72
N TRP A 79 -1.09 -9.05 0.44
CA TRP A 79 -0.22 -9.48 -0.67
C TRP A 79 0.78 -8.43 -1.18
N SER A 80 0.91 -7.27 -0.55
CA SER A 80 1.93 -6.26 -0.95
C SER A 80 3.06 -6.19 0.07
N PRO A 81 4.02 -7.14 0.07
CA PRO A 81 5.10 -7.24 1.06
C PRO A 81 6.17 -6.16 0.90
N ASP A 82 6.33 -5.56 -0.28
CA ASP A 82 7.45 -4.68 -0.61
C ASP A 82 7.18 -3.21 -0.28
N LEU A 83 6.60 -2.95 0.89
CA LEU A 83 6.40 -1.58 1.35
C LEU A 83 7.59 -1.14 2.18
N ASP A 84 8.22 -0.04 1.75
CA ASP A 84 9.23 0.62 2.57
C ASP A 84 8.61 1.15 3.87
N LEU A 85 9.03 0.53 4.98
CA LEU A 85 8.54 0.78 6.34
C LEU A 85 9.08 2.09 6.92
N THR A 86 8.85 3.21 6.24
CA THR A 86 9.04 4.54 6.82
C THR A 86 7.81 4.90 7.65
N GLN A 87 8.00 5.54 8.82
CA GLN A 87 6.88 5.93 9.70
C GLN A 87 5.80 6.77 8.97
N ALA A 88 6.22 7.64 8.05
CA ALA A 88 5.31 8.40 7.19
C ALA A 88 4.43 7.50 6.31
N ASN A 89 5.04 6.51 5.65
CA ASN A 89 4.32 5.56 4.79
C ASN A 89 3.35 4.70 5.60
N LEU A 90 3.76 4.23 6.78
CA LEU A 90 2.89 3.45 7.67
C LEU A 90 1.66 4.24 8.11
N HIS A 91 1.81 5.53 8.39
CA HIS A 91 0.69 6.40 8.71
C HIS A 91 -0.30 6.53 7.56
N ILE A 92 0.20 6.71 6.33
CA ILE A 92 -0.63 6.79 5.12
C ILE A 92 -1.39 5.47 4.91
N ILE A 93 -0.70 4.33 5.00
CA ILE A 93 -1.31 2.99 4.85
C ILE A 93 -2.42 2.79 5.89
N ARG A 94 -2.17 3.16 7.16
CA ARG A 94 -3.19 3.08 8.22
C ARG A 94 -4.40 3.95 7.93
N LYS A 95 -4.22 5.17 7.42
CA LYS A 95 -5.32 6.05 7.02
C LYS A 95 -6.16 5.44 5.89
N VAL A 96 -5.49 4.90 4.87
CA VAL A 96 -6.15 4.21 3.75
C VAL A 96 -6.95 3.01 4.23
N GLN A 97 -6.34 2.17 5.06
CA GLN A 97 -7.00 1.00 5.63
C GLN A 97 -8.23 1.40 6.48
N LEU A 98 -8.12 2.45 7.29
CA LEU A 98 -9.25 2.95 8.08
C LEU A 98 -10.39 3.49 7.20
N ALA A 99 -10.09 4.08 6.05
CA ALA A 99 -11.10 4.50 5.09
C ALA A 99 -11.84 3.30 4.49
N MET A 100 -11.14 2.22 4.15
CA MET A 100 -11.73 0.97 3.69
C MET A 100 -12.56 0.29 4.79
N ASP A 101 -12.05 0.22 6.01
CA ASP A 101 -12.76 -0.31 7.17
C ASP A 101 -14.10 0.42 7.38
N ARG A 102 -14.11 1.75 7.31
CA ARG A 102 -15.33 2.57 7.40
C ARG A 102 -16.33 2.27 6.29
N GLN A 103 -15.85 2.07 5.06
CA GLN A 103 -16.69 1.70 3.93
C GLN A 103 -17.35 0.32 4.13
N MET A 104 -16.64 -0.64 4.74
CA MET A 104 -17.19 -1.97 5.06
C MET A 104 -18.36 -1.89 6.05
N ILE A 105 -18.23 -1.06 7.09
CA ILE A 105 -19.29 -0.85 8.11
C ILE A 105 -20.30 0.24 7.73
N ARG A 106 -20.12 0.91 6.59
CA ARG A 106 -20.99 1.96 6.04
C ARG A 106 -21.12 3.18 6.95
N ILE A 107 -19.98 3.68 7.43
CA ILE A 107 -19.90 4.84 8.31
C ILE A 107 -19.26 6.00 7.57
N ALA A 108 -19.89 7.16 7.65
CA ALA A 108 -19.39 8.41 7.10
C ALA A 108 -18.50 9.14 8.12
N LEU A 109 -17.75 10.15 7.65
CA LEU A 109 -16.95 10.98 8.56
C LEU A 109 -17.84 11.71 9.59
N GLY A 110 -19.04 12.11 9.19
CA GLY A 110 -20.00 12.83 10.05
C GLY A 110 -20.60 12.00 11.18
N ASP A 111 -20.44 10.67 11.18
CA ASP A 111 -20.90 9.82 12.29
C ASP A 111 -19.99 9.92 13.53
N GLU A 112 -18.86 10.65 13.41
CA GLU A 112 -17.88 10.96 14.46
C GLU A 112 -17.39 9.73 15.24
N LYS A 113 -17.34 8.57 14.57
CA LYS A 113 -16.87 7.33 15.19
C LYS A 113 -15.35 7.32 15.30
N ARG A 114 -14.88 7.09 16.52
CA ARG A 114 -13.45 6.94 16.83
C ARG A 114 -12.83 5.77 16.05
N ASN A 115 -11.58 5.93 15.63
CA ASN A 115 -10.82 4.90 14.91
C ASN A 115 -10.74 3.59 15.69
N SER A 116 -10.57 3.64 17.02
CA SER A 116 -10.52 2.46 17.88
C SER A 116 -11.82 1.65 17.86
N TRP A 117 -12.97 2.34 17.80
CA TRP A 117 -14.27 1.68 17.69
C TRP A 117 -14.42 0.96 16.35
N THR A 118 -13.99 1.61 15.26
CA THR A 118 -13.97 1.02 13.91
C THR A 118 -13.16 -0.28 13.89
N ARG A 119 -11.93 -0.23 14.43
CA ARG A 119 -11.03 -1.39 14.54
C ARG A 119 -11.61 -2.51 15.39
N LYS A 120 -12.24 -2.19 16.53
CA LYS A 120 -12.90 -3.18 17.39
C LYS A 120 -14.02 -3.92 16.66
N LYS A 121 -14.68 -3.24 15.72
CA LYS A 121 -15.83 -3.79 15.00
C LYS A 121 -15.44 -4.60 13.77
N THR A 122 -14.45 -4.14 12.99
CA THR A 122 -13.95 -4.86 11.81
C THR A 122 -12.99 -5.99 12.18
N LYS A 123 -12.18 -5.84 13.25
CA LYS A 123 -11.15 -6.82 13.66
C LYS A 123 -10.19 -7.22 12.52
N VAL A 124 -10.00 -6.33 11.56
CA VAL A 124 -9.09 -6.51 10.43
C VAL A 124 -7.64 -6.43 10.92
N ILE A 125 -6.75 -7.21 10.31
CA ILE A 125 -5.32 -7.22 10.64
C ILE A 125 -4.70 -5.87 10.22
N ASP A 126 -3.90 -5.25 11.08
CA ASP A 126 -3.16 -4.04 10.69
C ASP A 126 -2.09 -4.40 9.64
N VAL A 127 -2.25 -3.87 8.43
CA VAL A 127 -1.36 -4.15 7.29
C VAL A 127 0.06 -3.66 7.60
N ALA A 128 0.20 -2.52 8.29
CA ALA A 128 1.50 -1.97 8.66
C ALA A 128 2.22 -2.86 9.68
N GLN A 129 1.49 -3.38 10.68
CA GLN A 129 2.06 -4.32 11.65
C GLN A 129 2.41 -5.65 11.00
N TYR A 130 1.56 -6.14 10.09
CA TYR A 130 1.81 -7.37 9.37
C TYR A 130 3.05 -7.28 8.47
N ALA A 131 3.18 -6.20 7.69
CA ALA A 131 4.34 -5.93 6.86
C ALA A 131 5.63 -5.80 7.69
N ALA A 132 5.57 -5.07 8.82
CA ALA A 132 6.71 -4.97 9.73
C ALA A 132 7.15 -6.33 10.27
N ARG A 133 6.21 -7.19 10.64
CA ARG A 133 6.53 -8.54 11.10
C ARG A 133 7.17 -9.41 10.01
N LEU A 134 6.77 -9.26 8.75
CA LEU A 134 7.34 -10.04 7.64
C LEU A 134 8.77 -9.62 7.30
N LYS A 135 9.07 -8.32 7.31
CA LYS A 135 10.40 -7.80 6.95
C LYS A 135 11.50 -8.27 7.92
N TRP A 136 11.14 -8.45 9.19
CA TRP A 136 12.08 -8.79 10.28
C TRP A 136 11.93 -10.25 10.76
N LYS A 137 11.42 -11.12 9.89
CA LYS A 137 11.54 -12.58 10.04
C LYS A 137 12.77 -13.06 9.30
#